data_AF-A0A653BP05-F1
#
_entry.id   AF-A0A653BP05-F1
#
_cell.length_a   1.000
_cell.length_b   1.000
_cell.length_c   1.000
_cell.angle_alpha   90.00
_cell.angle_beta   90.00
_cell.angle_gamma   90.00
#
_symmetry.space_group_name_H-M   'P 1'
#
loop_
_entity.id
_entity.type
_entity.pdbx_description
1 polymer ?
#
loop_
_entity_poly.entity_id
_entity_poly.type
_entity_poly.pdbx_seq_one_letter_code
_entity_poly.pdbx_strand_id
1 'polypeptide(L)'
;MLFNIYSEFVMRQVLDNWNGGVTISGSKISNLRFADDTTLIAASQEELVALLSILEQHSAPYGLGINYNKTKVMNLDREHDNHREIKSIGRCEVVQSFVYLGSLMNNSG
;
A
#
# COMPACT_ATOMS: atom_id res chain seq x y z
N MET A 1 -6.73 -10.16 -17.88
CA MET A 1 -6.47 -8.86 -18.57
C MET A 1 -7.50 -7.79 -18.23
N LEU A 2 -8.81 -8.05 -18.31
CA LEU A 2 -9.84 -7.02 -18.01
C LEU A 2 -9.76 -6.46 -16.57
N PHE A 3 -9.51 -7.30 -15.57
CA PHE A 3 -9.34 -6.88 -14.17
C PHE A 3 -8.22 -5.83 -14.01
N ASN A 4 -7.06 -6.03 -14.66
CA ASN A 4 -5.92 -5.13 -14.57
C ASN A 4 -6.22 -3.75 -15.19
N ILE A 5 -7.05 -3.71 -16.24
CA ILE A 5 -7.46 -2.44 -16.87
C ILE A 5 -8.39 -1.68 -15.92
N TYR A 6 -9.34 -2.36 -15.27
CA TYR A 6 -10.23 -1.75 -14.28
C TYR A 6 -9.47 -1.26 -13.04
N SER A 7 -8.54 -2.08 -12.51
CA SER A 7 -7.74 -1.67 -11.36
C SER A 7 -6.82 -0.51 -11.71
N GLU A 8 -6.27 -0.47 -12.93
CA GLU A 8 -5.49 0.68 -13.40
C GLU A 8 -6.34 1.95 -13.47
N PHE A 9 -7.55 1.86 -14.02
CA PHE A 9 -8.47 2.99 -14.10
C PHE A 9 -8.80 3.56 -12.71
N VAL A 10 -9.15 2.71 -11.74
CA VAL A 10 -9.42 3.13 -10.36
C VAL A 10 -8.18 3.75 -9.72
N MET A 11 -7.00 3.14 -9.88
CA MET A 11 -5.76 3.67 -9.31
C MET A 11 -5.39 5.04 -9.88
N ARG A 12 -5.69 5.32 -11.16
CA ARG A 12 -5.50 6.66 -11.73
C ARG A 12 -6.41 7.69 -11.05
N GLN A 13 -7.67 7.34 -10.77
CA GLN A 13 -8.58 8.22 -10.04
C GLN A 13 -8.15 8.47 -8.60
N VAL A 14 -7.64 7.43 -7.91
CA VAL A 14 -7.12 7.53 -6.54
C VAL A 14 -5.91 8.47 -6.47
N LEU A 15 -5.04 8.44 -7.48
CA LEU A 15 -3.76 9.16 -7.47
C LEU A 15 -3.78 10.52 -8.16
N ASP A 16 -4.84 10.86 -8.91
CA ASP A 16 -4.94 12.12 -9.68
C ASP A 16 -4.66 13.37 -8.84
N ASN A 17 -5.14 13.37 -7.59
CA ASN A 17 -4.94 14.47 -6.62
C ASN A 17 -4.17 14.04 -5.37
N TRP A 18 -3.47 12.91 -5.44
CA TRP A 18 -2.69 12.40 -4.33
C TRP A 18 -1.27 12.97 -4.36
N ASN A 19 -0.90 13.71 -3.32
CA ASN A 19 0.44 14.27 -3.16
C ASN A 19 1.26 13.53 -2.10
N GLY A 20 0.80 12.37 -1.62
CA GLY A 20 1.58 11.50 -0.74
C GLY A 20 2.60 10.66 -1.52
N GLY A 21 3.43 9.95 -0.77
CA GLY A 21 4.41 8.97 -1.23
C GLY A 21 5.77 9.22 -0.59
N VAL A 22 6.70 8.33 -0.91
CA VAL A 22 8.11 8.51 -0.56
C VAL A 22 8.82 9.22 -1.71
N THR A 23 9.64 10.23 -1.40
CA THR A 23 10.42 10.94 -2.41
C THR A 23 11.69 10.16 -2.74
N ILE A 24 11.85 9.77 -4.01
CA ILE A 24 13.05 9.12 -4.56
C ILE A 24 13.54 9.98 -5.73
N SER A 25 14.77 10.49 -5.64
CA SER A 25 15.39 11.31 -6.68
C SER A 25 14.51 12.50 -7.14
N GLY A 26 13.80 13.14 -6.21
CA GLY A 26 12.90 14.27 -6.47
C GLY A 26 11.52 13.89 -7.02
N SER A 27 11.24 12.60 -7.24
CA SER A 27 9.93 12.10 -7.66
C SER A 27 9.21 11.43 -6.50
N LYS A 28 7.89 11.67 -6.36
CA LYS A 28 7.07 10.97 -5.35
C LYS A 28 6.64 9.61 -5.87
N ILE A 29 6.91 8.56 -5.10
CA ILE A 29 6.49 7.19 -5.37
C ILE A 29 5.44 6.80 -4.34
N SER A 30 4.20 6.60 -4.79
CA SER A 30 3.05 6.25 -3.95
C SER A 30 2.55 4.81 -4.16
N ASN A 31 2.99 4.15 -5.23
CA ASN A 31 2.63 2.76 -5.54
C ASN A 31 3.67 2.07 -6.41
N LEU A 32 3.71 0.74 -6.33
CA LEU A 32 4.37 -0.18 -7.25
C LEU A 32 3.35 -1.22 -7.70
N ARG A 33 3.37 -1.58 -8.98
CA ARG A 33 2.39 -2.53 -9.55
C ARG A 33 3.11 -3.57 -10.40
N PHE A 34 2.76 -4.83 -10.19
CA PHE A 34 3.27 -5.95 -10.98
C PHE A 34 2.18 -6.99 -11.17
N ALA A 35 1.88 -7.33 -12.43
CA ALA A 35 0.76 -8.20 -12.78
C ALA A 35 -0.57 -7.73 -12.13
N ASP A 36 -1.16 -8.55 -11.27
CA ASP A 36 -2.36 -8.24 -10.49
C ASP A 36 -2.05 -7.70 -9.07
N ASP A 37 -0.79 -7.69 -8.64
CA ASP A 37 -0.37 -7.17 -7.35
C ASP A 37 -0.15 -5.65 -7.39
N THR A 38 -0.65 -4.98 -6.33
CA THR A 38 -0.45 -3.54 -6.09
C THR A 38 0.11 -3.34 -4.69
N THR A 39 1.27 -2.68 -4.62
CA THR A 39 1.90 -2.23 -3.37
C THR A 39 1.70 -0.72 -3.24
N LEU A 40 1.16 -0.26 -2.12
CA LEU A 40 1.04 1.17 -1.80
C LEU A 40 2.20 1.59 -0.90
N ILE A 41 2.70 2.81 -1.11
CA ILE A 41 3.85 3.37 -0.40
C ILE A 41 3.44 4.74 0.14
N ALA A 42 3.68 4.96 1.42
CA ALA A 42 3.36 6.18 2.13
C ALA A 42 4.52 6.53 3.08
N ALA A 43 4.71 7.82 3.37
CA ALA A 43 5.76 8.27 4.29
C ALA A 43 5.36 8.13 5.77
N SER A 44 4.06 7.96 6.06
CA SER A 44 3.56 7.75 7.42
C SER A 44 2.36 6.81 7.47
N GLN A 45 2.02 6.35 8.68
CA GLN A 45 0.83 5.53 8.93
C GLN A 45 -0.47 6.27 8.56
N GLU A 46 -0.58 7.54 8.93
CA GLU A 46 -1.75 8.38 8.67
C GLU A 46 -1.99 8.54 7.17
N GLU A 47 -0.90 8.76 6.44
CA GLU A 47 -0.92 8.85 4.99
C GLU A 47 -1.36 7.52 4.35
N LEU A 48 -0.84 6.38 4.83
CA LEU A 48 -1.25 5.07 4.35
C LEU A 48 -2.74 4.81 4.59
N VAL A 49 -3.26 5.17 5.77
CA VAL A 49 -4.68 5.02 6.12
C VAL A 49 -5.55 5.91 5.22
N ALA A 50 -5.14 7.15 4.97
CA ALA A 50 -5.86 8.05 4.07
C ALA A 50 -5.88 7.49 2.63
N LEU A 51 -4.75 6.97 2.13
CA LEU A 51 -4.66 6.38 0.79
C LEU A 51 -5.55 5.13 0.67
N LEU A 52 -5.57 4.26 1.68
CA LEU A 52 -6.45 3.09 1.73
C LEU A 52 -7.93 3.49 1.72
N SER A 53 -8.29 4.56 2.43
CA SER A 53 -9.67 5.07 2.47
C SER A 53 -10.10 5.61 1.10
N ILE A 54 -9.23 6.36 0.42
CA ILE A 54 -9.51 6.88 -0.93
C ILE A 54 -9.63 5.71 -1.91
N LEU A 55 -8.75 4.71 -1.83
CA LEU A 55 -8.82 3.51 -2.65
C LEU A 55 -10.15 2.78 -2.48
N GLU A 56 -10.60 2.54 -1.25
CA GLU A 56 -11.87 1.88 -0.97
C GLU A 56 -13.06 2.69 -1.51
N GLN A 57 -13.04 4.02 -1.36
CA GLN A 57 -14.08 4.91 -1.88
C GLN A 57 -14.17 4.89 -3.41
N HIS A 58 -13.03 4.93 -4.11
CA HIS A 58 -13.00 4.91 -5.57
C HIS A 58 -13.22 3.52 -6.16
N SER A 59 -12.90 2.45 -5.44
CA SER A 59 -13.07 1.08 -5.93
C SER A 59 -14.51 0.57 -5.78
N ALA A 60 -15.24 1.01 -4.74
CA ALA A 60 -16.58 0.52 -4.42
C ALA A 60 -17.60 0.64 -5.56
N PRO A 61 -17.70 1.76 -6.33
CA PRO A 61 -18.64 1.87 -7.45
C PRO A 61 -18.42 0.85 -8.56
N TYR A 62 -17.21 0.29 -8.67
CA TYR A 62 -16.84 -0.70 -9.66
C TYR A 62 -16.94 -2.14 -9.13
N GLY A 63 -17.51 -2.33 -7.92
CA GLY A 63 -17.60 -3.63 -7.26
C GLY A 63 -16.24 -4.18 -6.80
N LEU A 64 -15.22 -3.32 -6.71
CA LEU A 64 -13.88 -3.66 -6.26
C LEU A 64 -13.71 -3.30 -4.78
N GLY A 65 -12.99 -4.13 -4.04
CA GLY A 65 -12.72 -3.92 -2.62
C GLY A 65 -11.37 -4.47 -2.19
N ILE A 66 -10.87 -3.95 -1.08
CA ILE A 66 -9.59 -4.36 -0.50
C ILE A 66 -9.78 -5.69 0.24
N ASN A 67 -8.98 -6.70 -0.10
CA ASN A 67 -8.96 -7.96 0.63
C ASN A 67 -8.03 -7.87 1.84
N TYR A 68 -8.54 -7.35 2.95
CA TYR A 68 -7.77 -7.14 4.18
C TYR A 68 -7.13 -8.41 4.76
N ASN A 69 -7.65 -9.60 4.45
CA ASN A 69 -7.02 -10.86 4.87
C ASN A 69 -5.72 -11.14 4.10
N LYS A 70 -5.64 -10.70 2.84
CA LYS A 70 -4.46 -10.86 1.96
C LYS A 70 -3.53 -9.65 1.99
N THR A 71 -4.06 -8.45 2.22
CA THR A 71 -3.26 -7.22 2.28
C THR A 71 -2.47 -7.16 3.59
N LYS A 72 -1.14 -7.06 3.47
CA LYS A 72 -0.22 -6.90 4.60
C LYS A 72 0.44 -5.52 4.54
N VAL A 73 0.78 -4.97 5.70
CA VAL A 73 1.53 -3.73 5.84
C VAL A 73 2.87 -4.02 6.46
N MET A 74 3.93 -3.44 5.91
CA MET A 74 5.28 -3.53 6.46
C MET A 74 5.75 -2.13 6.82
N ASN A 75 6.31 -1.98 8.02
CA ASN A 75 7.01 -0.76 8.39
C ASN A 75 8.51 -0.91 8.04
N LEU A 76 9.05 0.05 7.31
CA LEU A 76 10.45 0.08 6.86
C LEU A 76 11.32 1.05 7.68
N ASP A 77 10.78 1.64 8.74
CA ASP A 77 11.53 2.51 9.65
C ASP A 77 12.68 1.72 10.31
N ARG A 78 13.91 2.25 10.18
CA ARG A 78 15.16 1.63 10.68
C ARG A 78 15.56 2.13 12.07
N GLU A 79 14.94 3.20 12.60
CA GLU A 79 15.48 3.93 13.76
C GLU A 79 14.61 3.88 15.03
N HIS A 80 13.44 3.23 15.02
CA HIS A 80 12.60 3.17 16.23
C HIS A 80 12.14 1.75 16.55
N ASP A 81 13.02 1.00 17.20
CA ASP A 81 12.74 -0.19 18.03
C ASP A 81 11.90 0.14 19.29
N ASN A 82 11.06 1.19 19.23
CA ASN A 82 10.24 1.67 20.36
C ASN A 82 8.76 1.78 20.01
N HIS A 83 8.34 1.32 18.83
CA HIS A 83 6.92 1.19 18.54
C HIS A 83 6.38 -0.05 19.25
N ARG A 84 5.53 0.17 20.28
CA ARG A 84 4.54 -0.80 20.78
C ARG A 84 4.11 -1.71 19.63
N GLU A 85 4.10 -3.03 19.79
CA GLU A 85 3.62 -4.00 18.77
C GLU A 85 2.36 -3.47 18.06
N ILE A 86 2.53 -2.76 16.94
CA ILE A 86 1.41 -2.29 16.14
C ILE A 86 0.98 -3.53 15.37
N LYS A 87 -0.09 -4.16 15.83
CA LYS A 87 -0.60 -5.40 15.20
C LYS A 87 -1.34 -5.12 13.89
N SER A 88 -1.87 -3.91 13.73
CA SER A 88 -2.68 -3.53 12.58
C SER A 88 -2.59 -2.04 12.26
N ILE A 89 -2.56 -1.70 10.98
CA ILE A 89 -2.69 -0.33 10.46
C ILE A 89 -3.95 -0.29 9.59
N GLY A 90 -4.89 0.60 9.95
CA GLY A 90 -6.25 0.55 9.40
C GLY A 90 -6.90 -0.79 9.72
N ARG A 91 -7.21 -1.58 8.69
CA ARG A 91 -7.72 -2.97 8.81
C ARG A 91 -6.70 -4.01 8.35
N CYS A 92 -5.49 -3.60 7.99
CA CYS A 92 -4.45 -4.48 7.49
C CYS A 92 -3.56 -4.97 8.63
N GLU A 93 -3.16 -6.24 8.57
CA GLU A 93 -2.16 -6.81 9.48
C GLU A 93 -0.78 -6.21 9.20
N VAL A 94 -0.07 -5.86 10.27
CA VAL A 94 1.34 -5.43 10.18
C VAL A 94 2.23 -6.65 10.31
N VAL A 95 3.15 -6.82 9.37
CA VAL A 95 4.11 -7.93 9.32
C VAL A 95 5.55 -7.41 9.29
N GLN A 96 6.46 -8.17 9.90
CA GLN A 96 7.90 -7.87 9.85
C GLN A 96 8.56 -8.43 8.58
N SER A 97 7.96 -9.45 7.97
CA SER A 97 8.43 -10.06 6.74
C SER A 97 7.29 -10.70 5.95
N PHE A 98 7.39 -10.71 4.62
CA PHE A 98 6.49 -11.45 3.74
C PHE A 98 7.20 -11.83 2.43
N VAL A 99 6.69 -12.84 1.73
CA VAL A 99 7.22 -13.23 0.41
C VAL A 99 6.54 -12.37 -0.65
N TYR A 100 7.33 -11.66 -1.46
CA TYR A 100 6.89 -10.89 -2.61
C TYR A 100 7.63 -11.37 -3.86
N LEU A 101 6.90 -11.82 -4.87
CA LEU A 101 7.45 -12.32 -6.13
C LEU A 101 8.55 -13.40 -5.98
N GLY A 102 8.42 -14.27 -4.97
CA GLY A 102 9.37 -15.34 -4.67
C GLY A 102 10.57 -14.92 -3.82
N SER A 103 10.68 -13.64 -3.47
CA SER A 103 11.72 -13.10 -2.59
C SER A 103 11.16 -12.81 -1.20
N LEU A 104 11.91 -13.16 -0.14
CA LEU A 104 11.58 -12.76 1.22
C LEU A 104 11.90 -11.28 1.40
N MET A 105 10.87 -10.45 1.54
CA MET A 105 11.01 -9.07 2.02
C MET A 105 10.98 -9.10 3.55
N ASN A 106 11.97 -8.50 4.18
CA ASN A 106 11.99 -8.27 5.62
C ASN A 106 12.33 -6.79 5.87
N ASN A 107 12.07 -6.33 7.08
CA ASN A 107 12.43 -4.98 7.52
C ASN A 107 13.94 -4.81 7.85
N SER A 108 14.76 -5.84 7.63
CA SER A 108 16.20 -5.84 7.97
C SER A 108 17.11 -5.46 6.78
N GLY A 109 16.60 -5.54 5.55
CA GLY A 109 17.35 -5.30 4.31
C GLY A 109 17.97 -6.57 3.74
#